data_AF-A0A3B9VXR0-F1
#
_entry.id   AF-A0A3B9VXR0-F1
#
_cell.length_a   1.000
_cell.length_b   1.000
_cell.length_c   1.000
_cell.angle_alpha   90.00
_cell.angle_beta   90.00
_cell.angle_gamma   90.00
#
_symmetry.space_group_name_H-M   'P 1'
#
loop_
_entity.id
_entity.type
_entity.pdbx_description
1 polymer ?
#
loop_
_entity_poly.entity_id
_entity_poly.type
_entity_poly.pdbx_seq_one_letter_code
_entity_poly.pdbx_strand_id
1 'polypeptide(L)'
;LLDRCTVVYLECDEETVAARIARNSGRPLLAGDAMARWSALFITRKPVYERLADLVVDVRHGSVSELGHRLEVALRDYAAAKQEVEN
;
A
#
# COMPACT_ATOMS: atom_id res chain seq x y z
N LEU A 1 6.41 11.97 -14.40
CA LEU A 1 6.60 12.28 -12.95
C LEU A 1 7.03 11.04 -12.19
N LEU A 2 6.37 9.89 -12.37
CA LEU A 2 6.69 8.66 -11.64
C LEU A 2 7.97 7.96 -12.09
N ASP A 3 8.43 8.12 -13.35
CA ASP A 3 9.68 7.50 -13.85
C ASP A 3 10.94 7.73 -13.00
N ARG A 4 10.96 8.76 -12.16
CA ARG A 4 12.09 9.09 -11.28
C ARG A 4 11.88 8.69 -9.83
N CYS A 5 10.80 7.97 -9.54
CA CYS A 5 10.40 7.57 -8.20
C CYS A 5 10.21 6.04 -8.15
N THR A 6 10.44 5.46 -6.99
CA THR A 6 10.00 4.09 -6.69
C THR A 6 8.61 4.15 -6.07
N VAL A 7 7.64 3.51 -6.69
CA VAL A 7 6.26 3.43 -6.22
C VAL A 7 6.06 2.16 -5.43
N VAL A 8 5.66 2.31 -4.17
CA VAL A 8 5.42 1.18 -3.27
C VAL A 8 3.93 1.09 -2.95
N TYR A 9 3.33 -0.06 -3.23
CA TYR A 9 1.97 -0.38 -2.80
C TYR A 9 2.00 -1.15 -1.48
N LEU A 10 1.43 -0.54 -0.44
CA LEU A 10 1.21 -1.19 0.87
C LEU A 10 -0.11 -1.97 0.83
N GLU A 11 -0.02 -3.26 0.56
CA GLU A 11 -1.19 -4.13 0.45
C GLU A 11 -1.77 -4.45 1.84
N CYS A 12 -3.07 -4.20 1.98
CA CYS A 12 -3.84 -4.57 3.15
C CYS A 12 -5.19 -5.17 2.74
N ASP A 13 -5.75 -5.99 3.62
CA ASP A 13 -7.07 -6.59 3.44
C ASP A 13 -8.18 -5.78 4.12
N GLU A 14 -9.40 -6.16 3.80
CA GLU A 14 -10.62 -5.54 4.31
C GLU A 14 -10.69 -5.60 5.84
N GLU A 15 -10.28 -6.71 6.44
CA GLU A 15 -10.27 -6.91 7.90
C GLU A 15 -9.33 -5.92 8.60
N THR A 16 -8.10 -5.77 8.09
CA THR A 16 -7.11 -4.82 8.62
C THR A 16 -7.61 -3.38 8.53
N VAL A 17 -8.32 -3.04 7.44
CA VAL A 17 -8.79 -1.69 7.19
C VAL A 17 -10.06 -1.36 7.96
N ALA A 18 -10.95 -2.33 8.18
CA ALA A 18 -12.16 -2.15 8.97
C ALA A 18 -11.86 -1.66 10.39
N ALA A 19 -10.91 -2.31 11.07
CA ALA A 19 -10.47 -1.92 12.41
C ALA A 19 -9.91 -0.48 12.46
N ARG A 20 -9.24 -0.05 11.38
CA ARG A 20 -8.63 1.29 11.28
C ARG A 20 -9.64 2.37 10.92
N ILE A 21 -10.62 2.07 10.07
CA ILE A 21 -11.71 2.98 9.71
C ILE A 21 -12.63 3.21 10.92
N ALA A 22 -13.00 2.15 11.65
CA ALA A 22 -13.86 2.25 12.83
C ALA A 22 -13.29 3.19 13.91
N ARG A 23 -11.96 3.29 14.02
CA ARG A 23 -11.27 4.17 14.98
C ARG A 23 -11.09 5.62 14.50
N ASN A 24 -11.40 5.94 13.24
CA ASN A 24 -11.10 7.26 12.66
C ASN A 24 -12.23 7.77 11.76
N SER A 25 -13.07 8.65 12.32
CA SER A 25 -14.24 9.26 11.68
C SER A 25 -13.90 10.42 10.71
N GLY A 26 -12.63 10.83 10.59
CA GLY A 26 -12.21 11.96 9.76
C GLY A 26 -12.12 11.69 8.25
N ARG A 27 -12.90 10.75 7.70
CA ARG A 27 -12.80 10.30 6.30
C ARG A 27 -14.05 10.67 5.48
N PRO A 28 -14.08 11.85 4.83
CA PRO A 28 -15.26 12.33 4.10
C PRO A 28 -15.78 11.35 3.03
N LEU A 29 -14.86 10.65 2.36
CA LEU A 29 -15.21 9.67 1.33
C LEU A 29 -15.85 8.38 1.87
N LEU A 30 -15.78 8.15 3.19
CA LEU A 30 -16.32 6.98 3.88
C LEU A 30 -17.50 7.32 4.81
N ALA A 31 -18.11 8.50 4.64
CA ALA A 31 -19.28 8.88 5.44
C ALA A 31 -20.48 7.96 5.16
N GLY A 32 -21.24 7.63 6.21
CA GLY A 32 -22.35 6.68 6.15
C GLY A 32 -21.86 5.23 6.29
N ASP A 33 -22.11 4.41 5.28
CA ASP A 33 -21.63 3.03 5.23
C ASP A 33 -20.14 2.96 4.83
N ALA A 34 -19.28 3.15 5.83
CA ALA A 34 -17.85 3.31 5.64
C ALA A 34 -17.18 2.09 5.00
N MET A 35 -17.62 0.88 5.33
CA MET A 35 -17.03 -0.35 4.79
C MET A 35 -17.50 -0.65 3.38
N ALA A 36 -18.80 -0.53 3.08
CA ALA A 36 -19.27 -0.71 1.71
C ALA A 36 -18.63 0.29 0.75
N ARG A 37 -18.48 1.55 1.17
CA ARG A 37 -17.80 2.59 0.38
C ARG A 37 -16.31 2.32 0.23
N TRP A 38 -15.64 1.87 1.29
CA TRP A 38 -14.24 1.50 1.20
C TRP A 38 -14.02 0.33 0.24
N SER A 39 -14.82 -0.73 0.34
CA SER A 39 -14.73 -1.91 -0.52
C SER A 39 -14.94 -1.56 -2.00
N ALA A 40 -15.99 -0.77 -2.31
CA ALA A 40 -16.24 -0.28 -3.67
C ALA A 40 -15.07 0.55 -4.23
N LEU A 41 -14.50 1.44 -3.41
CA LEU A 41 -13.33 2.23 -3.78
C LEU A 41 -12.09 1.35 -3.98
N PHE A 42 -11.89 0.36 -3.11
CA PHE A 42 -10.75 -0.53 -3.17
C PHE A 42 -10.78 -1.38 -4.43
N ILE A 43 -11.91 -2.00 -4.77
CA ILE A 43 -12.08 -2.78 -6.01
C ILE A 43 -11.75 -1.92 -7.24
N THR A 44 -12.26 -0.68 -7.28
CA THR A 44 -12.05 0.22 -8.42
C THR A 44 -10.59 0.67 -8.53
N ARG A 45 -9.89 0.85 -7.41
CA ARG A 45 -8.54 1.43 -7.37
C ARG A 45 -7.42 0.40 -7.36
N LYS A 46 -7.69 -0.83 -6.90
CA LYS A 46 -6.68 -1.90 -6.81
C LYS A 46 -5.90 -2.12 -8.12
N PRO A 47 -6.55 -2.19 -9.31
CA PRO A 47 -5.81 -2.34 -10.56
C PRO A 47 -4.88 -1.16 -10.89
N VAL A 48 -5.18 0.04 -10.37
CA VAL A 48 -4.31 1.21 -10.51
C VAL A 48 -3.11 1.09 -9.59
N TYR A 49 -3.31 0.67 -8.34
CA TYR A 49 -2.21 0.46 -7.38
C TYR A 49 -1.25 -0.62 -7.87
N GLU A 50 -1.77 -1.76 -8.31
CA GLU A 50 -0.97 -2.87 -8.83
C GLU A 50 -0.18 -2.48 -10.08
N ARG A 51 -0.80 -1.75 -11.02
CA ARG A 51 -0.13 -1.33 -12.25
C ARG A 51 0.99 -0.31 -12.01
N LEU A 52 0.84 0.55 -11.01
CA LEU A 52 1.81 1.59 -10.73
C LEU A 52 2.94 1.13 -9.81
N ALA A 53 2.76 0.03 -9.07
CA ALA A 53 3.70 -0.42 -8.07
C ALA A 53 4.95 -1.04 -8.70
N ASP A 54 6.12 -0.52 -8.33
CA ASP A 54 7.40 -1.21 -8.52
C ASP A 54 7.57 -2.31 -7.48
N LEU A 55 7.04 -2.09 -6.27
CA LEU A 55 7.08 -3.02 -5.15
C LEU A 55 5.72 -3.12 -4.46
N VAL A 56 5.35 -4.34 -4.07
CA VAL A 56 4.17 -4.62 -3.24
C VAL A 56 4.65 -5.15 -1.90
N VAL A 57 4.21 -4.51 -0.82
CA VAL A 57 4.56 -4.90 0.55
C VAL A 57 3.28 -5.21 1.31
N ASP A 58 3.18 -6.45 1.81
CA ASP A 58 2.10 -6.88 2.70
C ASP A 58 2.24 -6.22 4.07
N VAL A 59 1.22 -5.44 4.45
CA VAL A 59 1.15 -4.72 5.73
C VAL A 59 0.01 -5.19 6.63
N ARG A 60 -0.52 -6.40 6.41
CA ARG A 60 -1.58 -7.00 7.25
C ARG A 60 -1.12 -7.27 8.68
N HIS A 61 0.16 -7.61 8.86
CA HIS A 61 0.73 -8.00 10.15
C HIS A 61 2.05 -7.30 10.45
N GLY A 62 2.27 -7.01 11.73
CA GLY A 62 3.47 -6.38 12.25
C GLY A 62 3.24 -4.96 12.76
N SER A 63 4.13 -4.52 13.63
CA SER A 63 4.25 -3.14 14.09
C SER A 63 4.74 -2.23 12.97
N VAL A 64 4.53 -0.92 13.12
CA VAL A 64 5.04 0.09 12.17
C VAL A 64 6.56 -0.03 11.99
N SER A 65 7.29 -0.35 13.06
CA SER A 65 8.75 -0.53 13.01
C SER A 65 9.15 -1.73 12.15
N GLU A 66 8.51 -2.88 12.36
CA GLU A 66 8.77 -4.11 11.57
C GLU A 66 8.43 -3.91 10.09
N LEU A 67 7.31 -3.23 9.80
CA LEU A 67 6.94 -2.88 8.43
C LEU A 67 7.92 -1.90 7.80
N GLY A 68 8.41 -0.92 8.56
CA GLY A 68 9.44 0.01 8.11
C GLY A 68 10.74 -0.69 7.74
N HIS A 69 11.19 -1.64 8.56
CA HIS A 69 12.39 -2.43 8.27
C HIS A 69 12.19 -3.34 7.05
N ARG A 70 11.02 -3.99 6.91
CA ARG A 70 10.70 -4.80 5.72
C ARG A 70 10.73 -3.98 4.44
N LEU A 71 10.18 -2.76 4.49
CA LEU A 71 10.20 -1.82 3.37
C LEU A 71 11.63 -1.41 3.02
N GLU A 72 12.45 -1.09 4.03
CA GLU A 72 13.84 -0.73 3.83
C GLU A 72 14.63 -1.84 3.12
N VAL A 73 14.48 -3.09 3.55
CA VAL A 73 15.13 -4.25 2.91
C VAL A 73 14.66 -4.40 1.47
N ALA A 74 13.35 -4.39 1.21
CA ALA A 74 12.80 -4.51 -0.13
C ALA A 74 13.28 -3.39 -1.09
N LEU A 75 13.42 -2.16 -0.58
CA LEU A 75 13.95 -1.04 -1.36
C LEU A 75 15.44 -1.19 -1.70
N ARG A 76 16.25 -1.72 -0.78
CA ARG A 76 17.66 -2.01 -1.05
C ARG A 76 17.81 -3.07 -2.13
N ASP A 77 17.06 -4.17 -2.01
CA ASP A 77 17.10 -5.28 -2.97
C ASP A 77 16.66 -4.82 -4.37
N TYR A 78 15.57 -4.04 -4.43
CA TYR A 78 15.10 -3.45 -5.69
C TYR A 78 16.11 -2.48 -6.31
N ALA A 79 16.73 -1.62 -5.50
CA ALA A 79 17.73 -0.68 -5.99
C ALA A 79 18.98 -1.38 -6.54
N ALA A 80 19.44 -2.45 -5.87
CA ALA A 80 20.54 -3.27 -6.35
C ALA A 80 20.20 -3.95 -7.69
N ALA A 81 19.03 -4.60 -7.77
CA ALA A 81 18.58 -5.24 -9.01
C ALA A 81 18.41 -4.23 -10.17
N LYS A 82 17.92 -3.03 -9.89
CA LYS A 82 17.77 -1.98 -10.91
C LYS A 82 19.12 -1.50 -11.45
N GLN A 83 20.13 -1.36 -10.58
CA GLN A 83 21.49 -0.99 -10.99
C GLN A 83 22.17 -2.05 -11.84
N GLU A 84 21.91 -3.33 -11.60
CA GLU A 84 22.43 -4.44 -12.42
C GLU A 84 21.83 -4.45 -13.83
N VAL A 85 20.57 -4.05 -13.99
CA VAL A 85 19.89 -3.97 -15.30
C VAL A 85 20.32 -2.75 -16.11
N GLU A 86 20.72 -1.67 -15.44
CA GLU A 86 21.15 -0.41 -16.07
C GLU A 86 22.64 -0.39 -16.48
N ASN A 87 23.46 -1.33 -16.00
CA ASN A 87 24.89 -1.49 -16.32
C ASN A 87 25.13 -2.48 -17.48
#